data_AF-A0A2T9JHM4-F1
#
_entry.id   AF-A0A2T9JHM4-F1
#
_cell.length_a   1.000
_cell.length_b   1.000
_cell.length_c   1.000
_cell.angle_alpha   90.00
_cell.angle_beta   90.00
_cell.angle_gamma   90.00
#
_symmetry.space_group_name_H-M   'P 1'
#
loop_
_entity.id
_entity.type
_entity.pdbx_description
1 polymer ?
#
loop_
_entity_poly.entity_id
_entity_poly.type
_entity_poly.pdbx_seq_one_letter_code
_entity_poly.pdbx_strand_id
1 'polypeptide(L)'
;MKPYIDLKGASGAVYRYKLAEDRDPRTTIAGNYLYVNAEGVVVFAGEANNLHDSTRGFSEAADKHGAEHLYIRLNVSGAARADELADLLAELSPAGNAAQAED
;
A
#
# COMPACT_ATOMS: atom_id res chain seq x y z
N MET A 1 -9.42 12.48 -5.83
CA MET A 1 -8.43 11.39 -5.95
C MET A 1 -8.75 10.50 -7.15
N LYS A 2 -7.76 9.90 -7.83
CA LYS A 2 -7.97 9.06 -9.03
C LYS A 2 -8.40 7.63 -8.65
N PRO A 3 -9.30 6.97 -9.41
CA PRO A 3 -9.75 5.61 -9.09
C PRO A 3 -8.64 4.57 -9.16
N TYR A 4 -7.57 4.87 -9.92
CA TYR A 4 -6.39 4.03 -10.03
C TYR A 4 -5.12 4.90 -9.97
N ILE A 5 -4.05 4.31 -9.46
CA ILE A 5 -2.69 4.83 -9.54
C ILE A 5 -1.78 3.74 -10.12
N ASP A 6 -0.76 4.18 -10.86
CA ASP A 6 0.29 3.32 -11.39
C ASP A 6 1.59 3.69 -10.70
N LEU A 7 2.24 2.71 -10.08
CA LEU A 7 3.51 2.89 -9.39
C LEU A 7 4.57 2.04 -10.06
N LYS A 8 5.72 2.66 -10.32
CA LYS A 8 6.89 1.96 -10.81
C LYS A 8 7.67 1.42 -9.61
N GLY A 9 8.10 0.16 -9.66
CA GLY A 9 9.06 -0.40 -8.70
C GLY A 9 10.50 -0.27 -9.19
N ALA A 10 11.47 -0.59 -8.34
CA ALA A 10 12.90 -0.43 -8.62
C ALA A 10 13.36 -1.31 -9.81
N SER A 11 12.70 -2.44 -10.03
CA SER A 11 12.91 -3.35 -11.16
C SER A 11 12.46 -2.74 -12.51
N GLY A 12 11.68 -1.67 -12.47
CA GLY A 12 11.01 -1.07 -13.62
C GLY A 12 9.62 -1.64 -13.93
N ALA A 13 9.15 -2.64 -13.17
CA ALA A 13 7.77 -3.10 -13.22
C ALA A 13 6.80 -1.97 -12.84
N VAL A 14 5.58 -2.02 -13.40
CA VAL A 14 4.51 -1.06 -13.08
C VAL A 14 3.34 -1.80 -12.46
N TYR A 15 2.96 -1.37 -11.27
CA TYR A 15 1.90 -1.94 -10.45
C TYR A 15 0.72 -0.98 -10.38
N ARG A 16 -0.45 -1.45 -10.85
CA ARG A 16 -1.70 -0.68 -10.78
C ARG A 16 -2.47 -1.03 -9.51
N TYR A 17 -2.82 0.00 -8.75
CA TYR A 17 -3.67 -0.10 -7.55
C TYR A 17 -5.00 0.60 -7.78
N LYS A 18 -6.05 0.10 -7.12
CA LYS A 18 -7.40 0.67 -7.13
C LYS A 18 -7.68 1.36 -5.80
N LEU A 19 -8.32 2.53 -5.83
CA LEU A 19 -8.80 3.21 -4.62
C LEU A 19 -9.86 2.34 -3.92
N ALA A 20 -9.66 2.09 -2.62
CA ALA A 20 -10.70 1.55 -1.75
C ALA A 20 -11.63 2.69 -1.33
N GLU A 21 -12.83 2.73 -1.92
CA GLU A 21 -13.85 3.73 -1.57
C GLU A 21 -14.14 3.70 -0.08
N ASP A 22 -14.21 4.88 0.55
CA ASP A 22 -14.41 5.03 2.00
C ASP A 22 -13.41 4.25 2.86
N ARG A 23 -12.24 3.92 2.28
CA ARG A 23 -11.19 3.09 2.91
C ARG A 23 -11.70 1.69 3.28
N ASP A 24 -12.69 1.19 2.54
CA ASP A 24 -13.21 -0.17 2.66
C ASP A 24 -12.81 -0.99 1.42
N PRO A 25 -11.89 -1.96 1.57
CA PRO A 25 -11.52 -2.88 0.51
C PRO A 25 -12.67 -3.74 -0.03
N ARG A 26 -13.77 -3.89 0.73
CA ARG A 26 -14.96 -4.70 0.42
C ARG A 26 -14.66 -6.15 -0.01
N THR A 27 -13.47 -6.65 0.35
CA THR A 27 -12.98 -7.96 -0.08
C THR A 27 -12.15 -8.61 1.00
N THR A 28 -12.33 -9.93 1.16
CA THR A 28 -11.57 -10.78 2.07
C THR A 28 -10.46 -11.56 1.37
N ILE A 29 -10.03 -11.08 0.21
CA ILE A 29 -8.97 -11.68 -0.60
C ILE A 29 -7.61 -11.09 -0.18
N ALA A 30 -6.56 -11.88 -0.32
CA ALA A 30 -5.20 -11.44 -0.06
C ALA A 30 -4.69 -10.44 -1.12
N GLY A 31 -3.81 -9.53 -0.73
CA GLY A 31 -3.32 -8.50 -1.63
C GLY A 31 -2.31 -7.55 -1.02
N ASN A 32 -1.88 -6.60 -1.84
CA ASN A 32 -1.05 -5.47 -1.42
C ASN A 32 -1.93 -4.24 -1.18
N TYR A 33 -1.50 -3.36 -0.28
CA TYR A 33 -2.17 -2.11 0.00
C TYR A 33 -1.18 -0.97 0.22
N LEU A 34 -1.67 0.25 -0.03
CA LEU A 34 -0.90 1.48 0.12
C LEU A 34 -1.72 2.52 0.85
N TYR A 35 -1.06 3.27 1.73
CA TYR A 35 -1.59 4.51 2.26
C TYR A 35 -0.96 5.67 1.49
N VAL A 36 -1.81 6.60 1.06
CA VAL A 36 -1.42 7.71 0.18
C VAL A 36 -1.93 9.01 0.79
N ASN A 37 -1.08 10.04 0.82
CA ASN A 37 -1.48 11.37 1.31
C ASN A 37 -2.24 12.19 0.25
N ALA A 38 -2.68 13.40 0.62
CA ALA A 38 -3.41 14.32 -0.26
C ALA A 38 -2.67 14.65 -1.57
N GLU A 39 -1.34 14.65 -1.54
CA GLU A 39 -0.47 14.98 -2.67
C GLU A 39 -0.27 13.80 -3.63
N GLY A 40 -0.75 12.60 -3.27
CA GLY A 40 -0.56 11.39 -4.05
C GLY A 40 0.74 10.64 -3.74
N VAL A 41 1.43 11.00 -2.67
CA VAL A 41 2.66 10.32 -2.21
C VAL A 41 2.30 9.10 -1.38
N VAL A 42 2.92 7.96 -1.69
CA VAL A 42 2.82 6.74 -0.87
C VAL A 42 3.57 6.96 0.43
N VAL A 43 2.85 6.90 1.56
CA VAL A 43 3.43 7.09 2.90
C VAL A 43 3.63 5.78 3.65
N PHE A 44 2.94 4.72 3.21
CA PHE A 44 3.11 3.36 3.71
C PHE A 44 2.71 2.36 2.62
N ALA A 45 3.44 1.25 2.52
CA ALA A 45 3.11 0.10 1.69
C ALA A 45 3.12 -1.19 2.52
N GLY A 46 2.21 -2.10 2.24
CA GLY A 46 2.14 -3.38 2.95
C GLY A 46 1.44 -4.48 2.14
N GLU A 47 1.44 -5.67 2.72
CA GLU A 47 0.68 -6.82 2.23
C GLU A 47 -0.23 -7.38 3.32
N ALA A 48 -1.30 -8.06 2.90
CA ALA A 48 -2.24 -8.71 3.79
C ALA A 48 -2.72 -10.05 3.20
N ASN A 49 -2.89 -11.06 4.06
CA ASN A 49 -3.60 -12.29 3.70
C ASN A 49 -5.12 -12.10 3.60
N ASN A 50 -5.61 -11.00 4.15
CA ASN A 50 -6.99 -10.53 4.04
C ASN A 50 -6.96 -9.00 3.95
N LEU A 51 -7.34 -8.43 2.81
CA LEU A 51 -7.29 -6.98 2.60
C LEU A 51 -8.16 -6.20 3.58
N HIS A 52 -9.16 -6.78 4.23
CA HIS A 52 -9.89 -6.11 5.31
C HIS A 52 -8.96 -5.63 6.44
N ASP A 53 -7.88 -6.36 6.70
CA ASP A 53 -6.88 -6.01 7.72
C ASP A 53 -6.00 -4.81 7.33
N SER A 54 -6.01 -4.39 6.05
CA SER A 54 -5.27 -3.21 5.59
C SER A 54 -5.77 -1.89 6.21
N THR A 55 -6.88 -1.89 6.95
CA THR A 55 -7.40 -0.69 7.62
C THR A 55 -6.76 -0.45 9.00
N ARG A 56 -6.16 -1.47 9.61
CA ARG A 56 -5.72 -1.43 11.03
C ARG A 56 -4.66 -0.35 11.31
N GLY A 57 -3.73 -0.12 10.39
CA GLY A 57 -2.68 0.89 10.52
C GLY A 57 -3.06 2.28 10.00
N PHE A 58 -4.26 2.44 9.45
CA PHE A 58 -4.60 3.64 8.69
C PHE A 58 -4.67 4.89 9.59
N SER A 59 -5.29 4.78 10.78
CA SER A 59 -5.40 5.93 11.69
C SER A 59 -4.03 6.46 12.11
N GLU A 60 -3.11 5.55 12.46
CA GLU A 60 -1.75 5.94 12.84
C GLU A 60 -0.99 6.57 11.67
N ALA A 61 -1.11 6.00 10.46
CA ALA A 61 -0.49 6.57 9.27
C ALA A 61 -1.10 7.93 8.89
N ALA A 62 -2.39 8.15 9.16
CA ALA A 62 -3.05 9.43 8.98
C ALA A 62 -2.47 10.48 9.93
N ASP A 63 -2.33 10.13 11.20
CA ASP A 63 -1.83 11.04 12.24
C ASP A 63 -0.34 11.37 12.07
N LYS A 64 0.50 10.37 11.76
CA LYS A 64 1.96 10.53 11.69
C LYS A 64 2.48 10.97 10.33
N HIS A 65 1.80 10.58 9.25
CA HIS A 65 2.30 10.72 7.88
C HIS A 65 1.29 11.35 6.92
N GLY A 66 0.11 11.75 7.39
CA GLY A 66 -0.91 12.42 6.58
C GLY A 66 -1.60 11.50 5.57
N ALA A 67 -1.67 10.19 5.84
CA ALA A 67 -2.45 9.27 5.01
C ALA A 67 -3.92 9.71 4.88
N GLU A 68 -4.41 9.83 3.64
CA GLU A 68 -5.79 10.23 3.34
C GLU A 68 -6.55 9.14 2.56
N HIS A 69 -5.84 8.35 1.76
CA HIS A 69 -6.42 7.37 0.85
C HIS A 69 -5.81 5.98 1.04
N LEU A 70 -6.66 4.96 0.89
CA LEU A 70 -6.27 3.56 0.87
C LEU A 70 -6.39 3.03 -0.56
N TYR A 71 -5.30 2.50 -1.07
CA TYR A 71 -5.23 1.83 -2.36
C TYR A 71 -4.96 0.34 -2.17
N ILE A 72 -5.61 -0.50 -2.96
CA ILE A 72 -5.49 -1.95 -2.88
C ILE A 72 -5.21 -2.58 -4.24
N ARG A 73 -4.56 -3.73 -4.21
CA ARG A 73 -4.35 -4.61 -5.36
C ARG A 73 -4.53 -6.05 -4.92
N LEU A 74 -5.41 -6.79 -5.61
CA LEU A 74 -5.58 -8.21 -5.35
C LEU A 74 -4.32 -8.96 -5.80
N ASN A 75 -3.77 -9.77 -4.90
CA ASN A 75 -2.59 -10.57 -5.18
C ASN A 75 -2.57 -11.78 -4.25
N VAL A 76 -3.01 -12.93 -4.78
CA VAL A 76 -3.22 -14.15 -3.99
C VAL A 76 -1.94 -14.94 -3.72
N SER A 77 -0.90 -14.73 -4.54
CA SER A 77 0.39 -15.40 -4.38
C SER A 77 1.25 -14.67 -3.35
N GLY A 78 1.57 -15.33 -2.23
CA GLY A 78 2.41 -14.74 -1.19
C GLY A 78 3.80 -14.32 -1.70
N ALA A 79 4.43 -15.15 -2.54
CA ALA A 79 5.72 -14.81 -3.14
C ALA A 79 5.63 -13.57 -4.04
N ALA A 80 4.61 -13.50 -4.90
CA ALA A 80 4.44 -12.35 -5.77
C ALA A 80 4.09 -11.06 -5.00
N ARG A 81 3.37 -11.17 -3.88
CA ARG A 81 3.11 -10.01 -3.00
C ARG A 81 4.36 -9.50 -2.32
N ALA A 82 5.19 -10.40 -1.81
CA ALA A 82 6.45 -10.06 -1.15
C ALA A 82 7.42 -9.41 -2.15
N ASP A 83 7.54 -9.97 -3.35
CA ASP A 83 8.38 -9.41 -4.43
C ASP A 83 7.90 -8.01 -4.84
N GLU A 84 6.59 -7.83 -5.06
CA GLU A 84 6.01 -6.53 -5.39
C GLU A 84 6.23 -5.49 -4.27
N LEU A 85 6.03 -5.87 -3.01
CA LEU A 85 6.24 -4.98 -1.87
C LEU A 85 7.71 -4.56 -1.76
N ALA A 86 8.64 -5.52 -1.85
CA ALA A 86 10.07 -5.23 -1.80
C ALA A 86 10.49 -4.29 -2.93
N ASP A 87 9.96 -4.49 -4.15
CA ASP A 87 10.27 -3.67 -5.31
C ASP A 87 9.75 -2.22 -5.17
N LEU A 88 8.55 -2.05 -4.60
CA LEU A 88 7.99 -0.72 -4.30
C LEU A 88 8.71 -0.03 -3.15
N LEU A 89 9.08 -0.75 -2.08
CA LEU A 89 9.82 -0.17 -0.96
C LEU A 89 11.21 0.32 -1.39
N ALA A 90 11.89 -0.44 -2.25
CA ALA A 90 13.20 -0.07 -2.80
C ALA A 90 13.15 1.22 -3.64
N GLU A 91 12.07 1.45 -4.39
CA GLU A 91 11.91 2.66 -5.22
C GLU A 91 11.39 3.86 -4.41
N LEU A 92 10.37 3.64 -3.57
CA LEU A 92 9.59 4.73 -2.97
C LEU A 92 10.09 5.16 -1.59
N SER A 93 10.75 4.26 -0.86
CA SER A 93 11.21 4.47 0.53
C SER A 93 10.16 5.21 1.42
N PRO A 94 8.94 4.67 1.59
CA PRO A 94 7.87 5.39 2.29
C PRO A 94 8.23 5.64 3.76
N ALA A 95 7.98 6.86 4.25
CA ALA A 95 8.37 7.29 5.60
C ALA A 95 7.80 6.39 6.71
N GLY A 96 6.58 5.86 6.54
CA GLY A 96 5.94 4.97 7.52
C GLY A 96 6.51 3.55 7.56
N ASN A 97 7.29 3.12 6.55
CA ASN A 97 7.95 1.81 6.54
C ASN A 97 9.36 1.85 7.12
N ALA A 98 10.00 3.02 7.18
CA ALA A 98 11.37 3.18 7.70
C ALA A 98 11.47 2.85 9.21
N ALA A 99 10.40 3.10 9.99
CA ALA A 99 10.36 2.81 11.42
C ALA A 99 10.21 1.31 11.77
N GLN A 100 10.02 0.43 10.78
CA GLN A 100 9.88 -1.02 10.97
C GLN A 100 11.17 -1.80 10.62
N ALA A 101 12.21 -1.12 10.13
CA ALA A 101 13.46 -1.73 9.70
C ALA A 101 14.54 -1.77 10.80
N GLU A 102 14.23 -1.27 12.00
CA GLU A 102 15.09 -1.33 13.18
C GLU A 102 14.51 -2.33 14.19
N ASP A 103 14.71 -3.63 13.96
CA ASP A 103 14.62 -4.70 14.97
C ASP A 103 15.59 -5.84 14.62
#